data_AF-A0A956QXZ5-F1
#
_entry.id   AF-A0A956QXZ5-F1
#
_cell.length_a   1.000
_cell.length_b   1.000
_cell.length_c   1.000
_cell.angle_alpha   90.00
_cell.angle_beta   90.00
_cell.angle_gamma   90.00
#
_symmetry.space_group_name_H-M   'P 1'
#
loop_
_entity.id
_entity.type
_entity.pdbx_description
1 polymer ?
#
loop_
_entity_poly.entity_id
_entity_poly.type
_entity_poly.pdbx_seq_one_letter_code
_entity_poly.pdbx_strand_id
1 'polypeptide(L)'
;MEQNQITEQIARRVLSVVDQGLTSGLGRPEAGRMCVEAAVCFALGEPHGQKPTCVASILGRFMIFLNDARWSSEASRAKGMRRIAIAQLGTAGTLGEREFAEKLCRLAITRLLPRVLSNAADISRDPYRSILAEAATGCRMEGAAYARSGPLARAAAEAARAAAYEALREGGEQGELSYAIADVVSAVAHAVLDAFDAADSVYAIGKALSKAAACLSAEADDILSDFAETVV
;
A
#
# COMPACT_ATOMS: atom_id res chain seq x y z
N MET A 1 -1.44 8.44 33.87
CA MET A 1 -1.27 7.34 32.90
C MET A 1 0.19 7.40 32.48
N GLU A 2 1.01 6.45 32.91
CA GLU A 2 2.38 6.33 32.42
C GLU A 2 2.31 6.23 30.90
N GLN A 3 2.98 7.15 30.19
CA GLN A 3 3.30 6.91 28.80
C GLN A 3 4.16 5.66 28.79
N ASN A 4 3.63 4.56 28.23
CA ASN A 4 4.42 3.36 27.96
C ASN A 4 5.59 3.78 27.07
N GLN A 5 6.72 4.06 27.70
CA GLN A 5 7.95 4.41 27.01
C GLN A 5 8.25 3.27 26.05
N ILE A 6 8.40 3.57 24.76
CA ILE A 6 8.76 2.54 23.78
C ILE A 6 10.18 2.05 24.10
N THR A 7 10.30 0.77 24.43
CA THR A 7 11.56 0.12 24.81
C THR A 7 11.93 -0.99 23.85
N GLU A 8 13.19 -1.42 23.88
CA GLU A 8 13.66 -2.61 23.17
C GLU A 8 12.86 -3.86 23.56
N GLN A 9 12.47 -3.98 24.84
CA GLN A 9 11.66 -5.10 25.32
C GLN A 9 10.28 -5.14 24.64
N ILE A 10 9.63 -3.99 24.48
CA ILE A 10 8.35 -3.89 23.74
C ILE A 10 8.56 -4.29 22.28
N ALA A 11 9.60 -3.77 21.62
CA ALA A 11 9.90 -4.12 20.24
C ALA A 11 10.14 -5.63 20.06
N ARG A 12 10.91 -6.26 20.96
CA ARG A 12 11.14 -7.72 20.96
C ARG A 12 9.84 -8.50 21.14
N ARG A 13 8.92 -8.04 21.99
CA ARG A 13 7.61 -8.67 22.18
C ARG A 13 6.73 -8.53 20.93
N VAL A 14 6.68 -7.36 20.31
CA VAL A 14 5.97 -7.16 19.02
C VAL A 14 6.49 -8.15 17.99
N LEU A 15 7.81 -8.23 17.81
CA LEU A 15 8.41 -9.18 16.88
C LEU A 15 8.07 -10.63 17.22
N SER A 16 8.12 -11.04 18.49
CA SER A 16 7.77 -12.41 18.88
C SER A 16 6.34 -12.81 18.53
N VAL A 17 5.41 -11.84 18.52
CA VAL A 17 4.00 -12.08 18.18
C VAL A 17 3.81 -12.07 16.67
N VAL A 18 4.38 -11.09 15.98
CA VAL A 18 4.32 -10.98 14.51
C VAL A 18 4.96 -12.18 13.83
N ASP A 19 6.09 -12.67 14.35
CA ASP A 19 6.83 -13.81 13.79
C ASP A 19 6.04 -15.14 13.87
N GLN A 20 4.90 -15.19 14.59
CA GLN A 20 3.99 -16.35 14.60
C GLN A 20 3.00 -16.37 13.43
N GLY A 21 2.99 -15.34 12.58
CA GLY A 21 2.00 -15.17 11.52
C GLY A 21 1.04 -14.02 11.78
N LEU A 22 0.44 -13.51 10.70
CA LEU A 22 -0.58 -12.45 10.76
C LEU A 22 -1.79 -12.84 9.91
N THR A 23 -2.98 -12.61 10.44
CA THR A 23 -4.25 -12.82 9.72
C THR A 23 -4.72 -11.54 9.03
N SER A 24 -5.54 -11.70 7.99
CA SER A 24 -6.37 -10.58 7.52
C SER A 24 -7.52 -10.33 8.51
N GLY A 25 -7.88 -9.06 8.68
CA GLY A 25 -8.88 -8.61 9.63
C GLY A 25 -8.39 -8.70 11.08
N LEU A 26 -9.18 -8.12 12.00
CA LEU A 26 -8.83 -8.00 13.42
C LEU A 26 -8.38 -9.33 14.07
N GLY A 27 -9.01 -10.45 13.70
CA GLY A 27 -8.67 -11.76 14.23
C GLY A 27 -9.03 -11.94 15.72
N ARG A 28 -8.37 -12.89 16.38
CA ARG A 28 -8.56 -13.26 17.80
C ARG A 28 -7.29 -12.92 18.59
N PRO A 29 -7.38 -12.59 19.90
CA PRO A 29 -6.23 -12.20 20.72
C PRO A 29 -5.29 -13.38 21.05
N GLU A 30 -4.72 -14.00 20.02
CA GLU A 30 -3.83 -15.16 20.07
C GLU A 30 -2.74 -14.94 19.01
N ALA A 31 -1.47 -15.19 19.37
CA ALA A 31 -0.36 -15.02 18.42
C ALA A 31 -0.57 -15.88 17.17
N GLY A 32 -0.23 -15.35 16.00
CA GLY A 32 -0.54 -16.00 14.72
C GLY A 32 -1.98 -15.80 14.23
N ARG A 33 -2.90 -15.28 15.06
CA ARG A 33 -4.34 -15.12 14.73
C ARG A 33 -4.83 -13.67 14.75
N MET A 34 -3.92 -12.71 14.65
CA MET A 34 -4.19 -11.27 14.71
C MET A 34 -3.68 -10.57 13.45
N CYS A 35 -4.30 -9.44 13.07
CA CYS A 35 -3.65 -8.49 12.18
C CYS A 35 -2.47 -7.80 12.86
N VAL A 36 -1.66 -7.07 12.09
CA VAL A 36 -0.48 -6.36 12.62
C VAL A 36 -0.82 -5.38 13.77
N GLU A 37 -1.87 -4.57 13.64
CA GLU A 37 -2.24 -3.60 14.68
C GLU A 37 -2.74 -4.28 15.96
N ALA A 38 -3.44 -5.41 15.83
CA ALA A 38 -3.89 -6.18 16.98
C ALA A 38 -2.74 -6.93 17.66
N ALA A 39 -1.77 -7.42 16.89
CA ALA A 39 -0.52 -7.95 17.43
C ALA A 39 0.25 -6.89 18.23
N VAL A 40 0.24 -5.63 17.79
CA VAL A 40 0.86 -4.51 18.54
C VAL A 40 0.08 -4.20 19.81
N CYS A 41 -1.25 -4.05 19.78
CA CYS A 41 -2.06 -3.88 20.99
C CYS A 41 -1.81 -5.02 22.00
N PHE A 42 -1.79 -6.26 21.53
CA PHE A 42 -1.53 -7.44 22.35
C PHE A 42 -0.12 -7.42 22.98
N ALA A 43 0.90 -7.01 22.23
CA ALA A 43 2.26 -6.88 22.74
C ALA A 43 2.39 -5.75 23.79
N LEU A 44 1.62 -4.67 23.64
CA LEU A 44 1.55 -3.56 24.60
C LEU A 44 0.71 -3.88 25.84
N GLY A 45 -0.02 -4.99 25.84
CA GLY A 45 -0.97 -5.32 26.92
C GLY A 45 -2.23 -4.46 26.88
N GLU A 46 -2.55 -3.87 25.74
CA GLU A 46 -3.75 -3.08 25.51
C GLU A 46 -4.96 -3.98 25.20
N PRO A 47 -6.20 -3.47 25.31
CA PRO A 47 -7.39 -4.19 24.86
C PRO A 47 -7.27 -4.67 23.41
N HIS A 48 -7.83 -5.84 23.11
CA HIS A 48 -7.85 -6.38 21.75
C HIS A 48 -8.55 -5.40 20.80
N GLY A 49 -7.82 -4.96 19.77
CA GLY A 49 -8.27 -3.92 18.85
C GLY A 49 -7.20 -3.61 17.80
N GLN A 50 -7.45 -2.61 16.95
CA GLN A 50 -6.53 -2.21 15.87
C GLN A 50 -6.07 -0.74 16.03
N LYS A 51 -6.06 -0.23 17.26
CA LYS A 51 -5.77 1.18 17.57
C LYS A 51 -4.74 1.28 18.69
N PRO A 52 -3.50 0.82 18.46
CA PRO A 52 -2.47 0.92 19.48
C PRO A 52 -2.21 2.37 19.86
N THR A 53 -2.16 2.67 21.16
CA THR A 53 -2.16 4.06 21.64
C THR A 53 -0.89 4.82 21.27
N CYS A 54 0.20 4.11 20.98
CA CYS A 54 1.49 4.67 20.61
C CYS A 54 1.69 4.89 19.10
N VAL A 55 0.73 4.52 18.25
CA VAL A 55 0.83 4.62 16.78
C VAL A 55 -0.01 5.79 16.27
N ALA A 56 0.53 6.55 15.32
CA ALA A 56 -0.22 7.60 14.65
C ALA A 56 -1.43 7.04 13.89
N SER A 57 -2.60 7.64 14.05
CA SER A 57 -3.87 7.18 13.45
C SER A 57 -3.77 6.96 11.94
N ILE A 58 -3.11 7.89 11.22
CA ILE A 58 -2.92 7.79 9.77
C ILE A 58 -2.04 6.61 9.36
N LEU A 59 -0.97 6.33 10.11
CA LEU A 59 -0.09 5.19 9.88
C LEU A 59 -0.81 3.88 10.21
N GLY A 60 -1.50 3.81 11.35
CA GLY A 60 -2.31 2.63 11.71
C GLY A 60 -3.37 2.30 10.66
N ARG A 61 -4.00 3.33 10.06
CA ARG A 61 -4.93 3.13 8.93
C ARG A 61 -4.24 2.57 7.70
N PHE A 62 -3.06 3.08 7.33
CA PHE A 62 -2.25 2.50 6.25
C PHE A 62 -1.89 1.04 6.54
N MET A 63 -1.48 0.75 7.77
CA MET A 63 -1.13 -0.60 8.23
C MET A 63 -2.29 -1.59 8.10
N ILE A 64 -3.52 -1.15 8.37
CA ILE A 64 -4.72 -1.99 8.15
C ILE A 64 -4.87 -2.36 6.67
N PHE A 65 -4.77 -1.40 5.75
CA PHE A 65 -4.85 -1.69 4.30
C PHE A 65 -3.75 -2.63 3.83
N LEU A 66 -2.52 -2.38 4.30
CA LEU A 66 -1.37 -3.17 3.93
C LEU A 66 -1.49 -4.61 4.48
N ASN A 67 -1.93 -4.77 5.73
CA ASN A 67 -2.19 -6.07 6.34
C ASN A 67 -3.29 -6.85 5.59
N ASP A 68 -4.39 -6.18 5.26
CA ASP A 68 -5.57 -6.81 4.65
C ASP A 68 -5.46 -6.98 3.12
N ALA A 69 -4.37 -6.53 2.53
CA ALA A 69 -4.06 -6.84 1.14
C ALA A 69 -3.85 -8.35 0.93
N ARG A 70 -3.85 -8.75 -0.34
CA ARG A 70 -3.81 -10.15 -0.78
C ARG A 70 -2.39 -10.73 -0.72
N TRP A 71 -1.83 -10.84 0.48
CA TRP A 71 -0.61 -11.61 0.72
C TRP A 71 -0.84 -13.09 0.38
N SER A 72 0.20 -13.77 -0.11
CA SER A 72 0.12 -15.18 -0.50
C SER A 72 -0.13 -16.13 0.67
N SER A 73 0.28 -15.74 1.88
CA SER A 73 0.06 -16.51 3.10
C SER A 73 0.14 -15.61 4.35
N GLU A 74 -0.33 -16.13 5.49
CA GLU A 74 -0.16 -15.48 6.81
C GLU A 74 1.31 -15.30 7.19
N ALA A 75 2.17 -16.25 6.79
CA ALA A 75 3.61 -16.18 7.00
C ALA A 75 4.27 -15.10 6.10
N SER A 76 3.85 -14.98 4.84
CA SER A 76 4.33 -13.92 3.93
C SER A 76 3.92 -12.55 4.44
N ARG A 77 2.67 -12.41 4.91
CA ARG A 77 2.16 -11.20 5.56
C ARG A 77 3.01 -10.82 6.77
N ALA A 78 3.23 -11.75 7.70
CA ALA A 78 4.09 -11.54 8.86
C ALA A 78 5.50 -11.08 8.47
N LYS A 79 6.13 -11.79 7.52
CA LYS A 79 7.48 -11.47 7.04
C LYS A 79 7.56 -10.07 6.45
N GLY A 80 6.66 -9.69 5.55
CA GLY A 80 6.66 -8.38 4.91
C GLY A 80 6.31 -7.24 5.86
N MET A 81 5.44 -7.50 6.85
CA MET A 81 5.01 -6.49 7.83
C MET A 81 5.96 -6.34 9.01
N ARG A 82 6.94 -7.24 9.15
CA ARG A 82 7.79 -7.38 10.34
C ARG A 82 8.51 -6.10 10.74
N ARG A 83 9.16 -5.44 9.78
CA ARG A 83 9.99 -4.25 10.06
C ARG A 83 9.13 -3.02 10.36
N ILE A 84 8.03 -2.85 9.64
CA ILE A 84 7.12 -1.71 9.89
C ILE A 84 6.32 -1.87 11.18
N ALA A 85 6.04 -3.10 11.62
CA ALA A 85 5.40 -3.36 12.92
C ALA A 85 6.19 -2.79 14.10
N ILE A 86 7.53 -2.72 14.02
CA ILE A 86 8.37 -2.06 15.04
C ILE A 86 8.60 -0.58 14.74
N ALA A 87 8.75 -0.20 13.48
CA ALA A 87 9.06 1.18 13.10
C ALA A 87 7.92 2.16 13.41
N GLN A 88 6.68 1.66 13.48
CA GLN A 88 5.51 2.49 13.82
C GLN A 88 5.40 2.86 15.30
N LEU A 89 6.13 2.18 16.19
CA LEU A 89 5.98 2.36 17.64
C LEU A 89 6.42 3.78 18.05
N GLY A 90 5.55 4.50 18.77
CA GLY A 90 5.82 5.85 19.26
C GLY A 90 5.60 6.97 18.24
N THR A 91 4.99 6.66 17.10
CA THR A 91 4.64 7.66 16.07
C THR A 91 3.47 8.56 16.47
N ALA A 92 2.68 8.18 17.48
CA ALA A 92 1.57 8.99 17.97
C ALA A 92 2.06 10.38 18.43
N GLY A 93 1.51 11.43 17.81
CA GLY A 93 1.85 12.83 18.11
C GLY A 93 3.23 13.29 17.61
N THR A 94 3.98 12.45 16.92
CA THR A 94 5.34 12.76 16.40
C THR A 94 5.45 12.63 14.89
N LEU A 95 4.60 11.81 14.26
CA LEU A 95 4.57 11.65 12.80
C LEU A 95 3.99 12.89 12.12
N GLY A 96 4.75 13.47 11.20
CA GLY A 96 4.24 14.46 10.25
C GLY A 96 3.28 13.79 9.25
N GLU A 97 1.98 13.93 9.47
CA GLU A 97 0.95 13.22 8.69
C GLU A 97 0.97 13.61 7.21
N ARG A 98 1.24 14.88 6.91
CA ARG A 98 1.36 15.39 5.55
C ARG A 98 2.60 14.85 4.86
N GLU A 99 3.75 14.89 5.53
CA GLU A 99 5.02 14.36 5.00
C GLU A 99 4.92 12.85 4.76
N PHE A 100 4.22 12.13 5.64
CA PHE A 100 3.92 10.71 5.48
C PHE A 100 3.06 10.45 4.23
N ALA A 101 1.96 11.20 4.05
CA ALA A 101 1.12 11.08 2.86
C ALA A 101 1.88 11.42 1.57
N GLU A 102 2.69 12.48 1.57
CA GLU A 102 3.54 12.86 0.43
C GLU A 102 4.58 11.77 0.10
N LYS A 103 5.20 11.16 1.13
CA LYS A 103 6.10 10.00 0.96
C LYS A 103 5.35 8.83 0.31
N LEU A 104 4.15 8.51 0.77
CA LEU A 104 3.33 7.43 0.20
C LEU A 104 2.92 7.69 -1.24
N CYS A 105 2.47 8.89 -1.57
CA CYS A 105 2.13 9.28 -2.95
C CYS A 105 3.34 9.16 -3.88
N ARG A 106 4.53 9.59 -3.42
CA ARG A 106 5.77 9.42 -4.19
C ARG A 106 6.12 7.96 -4.41
N LEU A 107 5.99 7.10 -3.40
CA LEU A 107 6.21 5.66 -3.55
C LEU A 107 5.19 5.03 -4.50
N ALA A 108 3.92 5.41 -4.41
CA ALA A 108 2.88 4.97 -5.34
C ALA A 108 3.23 5.28 -6.79
N ILE A 109 3.67 6.50 -7.09
CA ILE A 109 4.05 6.87 -8.46
C ILE A 109 5.34 6.17 -8.90
N THR A 110 6.36 6.09 -8.04
CA THR A 110 7.69 5.63 -8.48
C THR A 110 7.87 4.11 -8.43
N ARG A 111 7.04 3.40 -7.66
CA ARG A 111 7.15 1.94 -7.42
C ARG A 111 5.92 1.18 -7.87
N LEU A 112 4.73 1.64 -7.50
CA LEU A 112 3.49 0.92 -7.81
C LEU A 112 3.06 1.13 -9.27
N LEU A 113 2.91 2.40 -9.71
CA LEU A 113 2.44 2.72 -11.06
C LEU A 113 3.27 2.05 -12.16
N PRO A 114 4.62 2.06 -12.13
CA PRO A 114 5.39 1.45 -13.21
C PRO A 114 5.13 -0.05 -13.34
N ARG A 115 4.90 -0.77 -12.24
CA ARG A 115 4.60 -2.22 -12.27
C ARG A 115 3.24 -2.51 -12.88
N VAL A 116 2.19 -1.82 -12.40
CA VAL A 116 0.83 -2.05 -12.92
C VAL A 116 0.70 -1.57 -14.38
N LEU A 117 1.34 -0.47 -14.74
CA LEU A 117 1.34 0.05 -16.12
C LEU A 117 2.11 -0.86 -17.07
N SER A 118 3.27 -1.41 -16.66
CA SER A 118 3.98 -2.41 -17.47
C SER A 118 3.13 -3.66 -17.71
N ASN A 119 2.45 -4.18 -16.68
CA ASN A 119 1.54 -5.31 -16.83
C ASN A 119 0.36 -4.99 -17.76
N ALA A 120 -0.22 -3.78 -17.65
CA ALA A 120 -1.27 -3.34 -18.58
C ALA A 120 -0.75 -3.22 -20.01
N ALA A 121 0.50 -2.78 -20.21
CA ALA A 121 1.13 -2.69 -21.53
C ALA A 121 1.29 -4.07 -22.17
N ASP A 122 1.71 -5.07 -21.40
CA ASP A 122 1.94 -6.44 -21.87
C ASP A 122 0.68 -7.10 -22.44
N ILE A 123 -0.48 -6.83 -21.81
CA ILE A 123 -1.78 -7.33 -22.25
C ILE A 123 -2.47 -6.42 -23.28
N SER A 124 -1.91 -5.24 -23.55
CA SER A 124 -2.46 -4.28 -24.50
C SER A 124 -1.89 -4.46 -25.91
N ARG A 125 -2.63 -3.96 -26.89
CA ARG A 125 -2.18 -3.79 -28.29
C ARG A 125 -1.73 -2.35 -28.53
N ASP A 126 -1.03 -2.13 -29.63
CA ASP A 126 -0.74 -0.77 -30.08
C ASP A 126 -2.02 -0.04 -30.51
N PRO A 127 -2.11 1.27 -30.22
CA PRO A 127 -1.06 2.14 -29.68
C PRO A 127 -0.93 2.11 -28.14
N TYR A 128 -1.88 1.51 -27.42
CA TYR A 128 -1.96 1.59 -25.96
C TYR A 128 -0.79 0.91 -25.25
N ARG A 129 -0.27 -0.20 -25.79
CA ARG A 129 0.96 -0.84 -25.31
C ARG A 129 2.10 0.17 -25.17
N SER A 130 2.38 0.89 -26.24
CA SER A 130 3.46 1.88 -26.28
C SER A 130 3.21 3.04 -25.31
N ILE A 131 1.98 3.58 -25.28
CA ILE A 131 1.60 4.68 -24.37
C ILE A 131 1.76 4.27 -22.90
N LEU A 132 1.33 3.06 -22.53
CA LEU A 132 1.43 2.55 -21.16
C LEU A 132 2.89 2.31 -20.74
N ALA A 133 3.72 1.77 -21.64
CA ALA A 133 5.14 1.56 -21.39
C ALA A 133 5.90 2.90 -21.19
N GLU A 134 5.57 3.92 -21.98
CA GLU A 134 6.09 5.27 -21.81
C GLU A 134 5.64 5.88 -20.48
N ALA A 135 4.35 5.76 -20.13
CA ALA A 135 3.83 6.24 -18.85
C ALA A 135 4.52 5.56 -17.65
N ALA A 136 4.75 4.24 -17.72
CA ALA A 136 5.49 3.49 -16.71
C ALA A 136 6.92 4.02 -16.55
N THR A 137 7.59 4.30 -17.66
CA THR A 137 8.96 4.86 -17.69
C THR A 137 9.00 6.27 -17.09
N GLY A 138 8.08 7.15 -17.50
CA GLY A 138 7.96 8.50 -16.94
C GLY A 138 7.70 8.49 -15.44
N CYS A 139 6.80 7.64 -14.95
CA CYS A 139 6.54 7.49 -13.52
C CYS A 139 7.79 7.05 -12.74
N ARG A 140 8.60 6.14 -13.31
CA ARG A 140 9.84 5.65 -12.68
C ARG A 140 10.95 6.70 -12.63
N MET A 141 11.13 7.44 -13.72
CA MET A 141 12.26 8.37 -13.88
C MET A 141 11.98 9.76 -13.31
N GLU A 142 10.76 10.26 -13.48
CA GLU A 142 10.40 11.65 -13.18
C GLU A 142 9.39 11.77 -12.03
N GLY A 143 8.72 10.68 -11.65
CA GLY A 143 7.68 10.69 -10.62
C GLY A 143 8.17 11.06 -9.22
N ALA A 144 9.48 11.02 -9.00
CA ALA A 144 10.10 11.47 -7.75
C ALA A 144 10.05 13.01 -7.60
N ALA A 145 9.98 13.75 -8.71
CA ALA A 145 9.84 15.20 -8.68
C ALA A 145 8.37 15.57 -8.43
N TYR A 146 8.09 16.20 -7.28
CA TYR A 146 6.73 16.57 -6.88
C TYR A 146 6.00 17.44 -7.93
N ALA A 147 6.70 18.31 -8.66
CA ALA A 147 6.09 19.11 -9.72
C ALA A 147 5.59 18.28 -10.93
N ARG A 148 6.11 17.05 -11.10
CA ARG A 148 5.76 16.14 -12.20
C ARG A 148 4.81 15.03 -11.77
N SER A 149 4.69 14.78 -10.47
CA SER A 149 3.90 13.68 -9.89
C SER A 149 2.42 13.73 -10.35
N GLY A 150 1.76 14.88 -10.21
CA GLY A 150 0.36 15.07 -10.59
C GLY A 150 0.10 14.90 -12.09
N PRO A 151 0.81 15.63 -12.98
CA PRO A 151 0.68 15.45 -14.43
C PRO A 151 0.96 14.02 -14.90
N LEU A 152 2.00 13.36 -14.37
CA LEU A 152 2.33 11.98 -14.72
C LEU A 152 1.24 11.00 -14.27
N ALA A 153 0.76 11.14 -13.03
CA ALA A 153 -0.30 10.27 -12.51
C ALA A 153 -1.61 10.44 -13.30
N ARG A 154 -1.96 11.66 -13.69
CA ARG A 154 -3.12 11.94 -14.56
C ARG A 154 -2.97 11.30 -15.93
N ALA A 155 -1.84 11.54 -16.60
CA ALA A 155 -1.58 10.96 -17.93
C ALA A 155 -1.59 9.42 -17.88
N ALA A 156 -1.01 8.83 -16.84
CA ALA A 156 -1.05 7.39 -16.62
C ALA A 156 -2.49 6.88 -16.43
N ALA A 157 -3.33 7.58 -15.65
CA ALA A 157 -4.73 7.19 -15.43
C ALA A 157 -5.55 7.28 -16.72
N GLU A 158 -5.35 8.33 -17.53
CA GLU A 158 -5.99 8.48 -18.83
C GLU A 158 -5.60 7.36 -19.79
N ALA A 159 -4.30 7.04 -19.88
CA ALA A 159 -3.79 5.95 -20.70
C ALA A 159 -4.35 4.58 -20.27
N ALA A 160 -4.30 4.26 -18.97
CA ALA A 160 -4.81 3.00 -18.44
C ALA A 160 -6.32 2.84 -18.67
N ARG A 161 -7.09 3.93 -18.48
CA ARG A 161 -8.53 3.92 -18.74
C ARG A 161 -8.84 3.72 -20.22
N ALA A 162 -8.11 4.37 -21.12
CA ALA A 162 -8.31 4.20 -22.56
C ALA A 162 -8.00 2.76 -23.01
N ALA A 163 -6.90 2.18 -22.52
CA ALA A 163 -6.54 0.79 -22.77
C ALA A 163 -7.60 -0.18 -22.23
N ALA A 164 -8.12 0.06 -21.02
CA ALA A 164 -9.16 -0.77 -20.42
C ALA A 164 -10.47 -0.74 -21.21
N TYR A 165 -10.88 0.41 -21.73
CA TYR A 165 -12.08 0.50 -22.58
C TYR A 165 -11.93 -0.30 -23.87
N GLU A 166 -10.76 -0.27 -24.51
CA GLU A 166 -10.54 -1.09 -25.72
C GLU A 166 -10.55 -2.59 -25.38
N ALA A 167 -9.83 -3.00 -24.32
CA ALA A 167 -9.80 -4.39 -23.90
C ALA A 167 -11.19 -4.94 -23.52
N LEU A 168 -12.02 -4.14 -22.84
CA LEU A 168 -13.41 -4.50 -22.53
C LEU A 168 -14.27 -4.67 -23.79
N ARG A 169 -14.01 -3.89 -24.84
CA ARG A 169 -14.74 -3.95 -26.11
C ARG A 169 -14.43 -5.24 -26.87
N GLU A 170 -13.22 -5.78 -26.69
CA GLU A 170 -12.81 -7.09 -27.22
C GLU A 170 -13.33 -8.26 -26.36
N GLY A 171 -13.54 -8.03 -25.07
CA GLY A 171 -14.09 -9.00 -24.11
C GLY A 171 -13.04 -9.95 -23.51
N GLY A 172 -13.47 -10.70 -22.48
CA GLY A 172 -12.64 -11.72 -21.81
C GLY A 172 -11.86 -11.22 -20.58
N GLU A 173 -11.10 -12.14 -19.97
CA GLU A 173 -10.38 -11.91 -18.70
C GLU A 173 -9.36 -10.75 -18.76
N GLN A 174 -8.79 -10.50 -19.95
CA GLN A 174 -7.86 -9.38 -20.15
C GLN A 174 -8.53 -8.01 -19.98
N GLY A 175 -9.81 -7.88 -20.35
CA GLY A 175 -10.59 -6.66 -20.16
C GLY A 175 -10.81 -6.36 -18.67
N GLU A 176 -11.16 -7.37 -17.89
CA GLU A 176 -11.35 -7.24 -16.43
C GLU A 176 -10.04 -6.85 -15.73
N LEU A 177 -8.93 -7.52 -16.07
CA LEU A 177 -7.61 -7.19 -15.53
C LEU A 177 -7.19 -5.76 -15.89
N SER A 178 -7.38 -5.35 -17.14
CA SER A 178 -7.04 -3.99 -17.58
C SER A 178 -7.87 -2.93 -16.86
N TYR A 179 -9.16 -3.20 -16.62
CA TYR A 179 -10.03 -2.29 -15.86
C TYR A 179 -9.61 -2.19 -14.38
N ALA A 180 -9.28 -3.32 -13.76
CA ALA A 180 -8.80 -3.33 -12.38
C ALA A 180 -7.47 -2.58 -12.22
N ILE A 181 -6.57 -2.66 -13.21
CA ILE A 181 -5.36 -1.83 -13.26
C ILE A 181 -5.70 -0.34 -13.41
N ALA A 182 -6.62 0.03 -14.31
CA ALA A 182 -7.03 1.42 -14.48
C ALA A 182 -7.61 2.03 -13.19
N ASP A 183 -8.34 1.23 -12.42
CA ASP A 183 -8.84 1.57 -11.09
C ASP A 183 -7.72 1.86 -10.08
N VAL A 184 -6.65 1.06 -10.08
CA VAL A 184 -5.45 1.28 -9.26
C VAL A 184 -4.79 2.61 -9.64
N VAL A 185 -4.55 2.82 -10.94
CA VAL A 185 -3.86 4.02 -11.43
C VAL A 185 -4.68 5.28 -11.12
N SER A 186 -6.00 5.22 -11.29
CA SER A 186 -6.92 6.33 -10.97
C SER A 186 -6.92 6.68 -9.48
N ALA A 187 -6.89 5.67 -8.59
CA ALA A 187 -6.80 5.90 -7.15
C ALA A 187 -5.49 6.60 -6.75
N VAL A 188 -4.36 6.23 -7.38
CA VAL A 188 -3.08 6.93 -7.16
C VAL A 188 -3.14 8.36 -7.70
N ALA A 189 -3.71 8.57 -8.89
CA ALA A 189 -3.86 9.91 -9.46
C ALA A 189 -4.70 10.83 -8.57
N HIS A 190 -5.82 10.32 -8.04
CA HIS A 190 -6.64 11.05 -7.06
C HIS A 190 -5.83 11.39 -5.80
N ALA A 191 -5.10 10.44 -5.21
CA ALA A 191 -4.29 10.68 -4.02
C ALA A 191 -3.23 11.78 -4.23
N VAL A 192 -2.66 11.86 -5.43
CA VAL A 192 -1.60 12.83 -5.77
C VAL A 192 -2.18 14.20 -6.08
N LEU A 193 -3.33 14.27 -6.76
CA LEU A 193 -3.96 15.52 -7.19
C LEU A 193 -4.76 16.19 -6.06
N ASP A 194 -5.46 15.40 -5.24
CA ASP A 194 -6.34 15.88 -4.17
C ASP A 194 -5.63 15.98 -2.82
N ALA A 195 -4.31 16.23 -2.82
CA ALA A 195 -3.43 16.28 -1.64
C ALA A 195 -3.76 17.40 -0.62
N PHE A 196 -5.00 17.90 -0.58
CA PHE A 196 -5.52 18.78 0.46
C PHE A 196 -5.70 18.05 1.80
N ASP A 197 -6.00 16.74 1.77
CA ASP A 197 -6.16 15.92 2.98
C ASP A 197 -5.21 14.69 2.97
N ALA A 198 -4.39 14.60 4.01
CA ALA A 198 -3.41 13.53 4.16
C ALA A 198 -4.08 12.15 4.36
N ALA A 199 -5.18 12.09 5.13
CA ALA A 199 -5.87 10.85 5.44
C ALA A 199 -6.57 10.27 4.20
N ASP A 200 -7.16 11.12 3.36
CA ASP A 200 -7.77 10.70 2.08
C ASP A 200 -6.71 10.16 1.12
N SER A 201 -5.55 10.82 1.05
CA SER A 201 -4.41 10.37 0.25
C SER A 201 -3.94 8.98 0.68
N VAL A 202 -3.73 8.78 1.98
CA VAL A 202 -3.32 7.48 2.55
C VAL A 202 -4.36 6.39 2.31
N TYR A 203 -5.64 6.73 2.47
CA TYR A 203 -6.74 5.79 2.21
C TYR A 203 -6.80 5.38 0.73
N ALA A 204 -6.65 6.33 -0.20
CA ALA A 204 -6.62 6.06 -1.63
C ALA A 204 -5.41 5.17 -2.02
N ILE A 205 -4.22 5.47 -1.51
CA ILE A 205 -3.01 4.65 -1.74
C ILE A 205 -3.16 3.25 -1.13
N GLY A 206 -3.69 3.15 0.09
CA GLY A 206 -3.95 1.86 0.74
C GLY A 206 -4.87 0.97 -0.10
N LYS A 207 -5.98 1.52 -0.60
CA LYS A 207 -6.88 0.80 -1.52
C LYS A 207 -6.21 0.45 -2.84
N ALA A 208 -5.41 1.34 -3.40
CA ALA A 208 -4.67 1.10 -4.65
C ALA A 208 -3.72 -0.10 -4.49
N LEU A 209 -3.00 -0.19 -3.37
CA LEU A 209 -2.11 -1.32 -3.06
C LEU A 209 -2.89 -2.63 -2.90
N SER A 210 -3.99 -2.64 -2.13
CA SER A 210 -4.80 -3.85 -1.95
C SER A 210 -5.35 -4.36 -3.29
N LYS A 211 -5.83 -3.46 -4.15
CA LYS A 211 -6.29 -3.79 -5.51
C LYS A 211 -5.15 -4.28 -6.39
N ALA A 212 -3.99 -3.61 -6.35
CA ALA A 212 -2.83 -4.01 -7.14
C ALA A 212 -2.34 -5.41 -6.77
N ALA A 213 -2.27 -5.74 -5.48
CA ALA A 213 -1.94 -7.09 -5.02
C ALA A 213 -2.95 -8.15 -5.51
N ALA A 214 -4.22 -7.78 -5.65
CA ALA A 214 -5.22 -8.67 -6.22
C ALA A 214 -5.03 -8.89 -7.74
N CYS A 215 -4.63 -7.84 -8.48
CA CYS A 215 -4.42 -7.89 -9.93
C CYS A 215 -3.09 -8.57 -10.30
N LEU A 216 -2.03 -8.25 -9.55
CA LEU A 216 -0.66 -8.71 -9.78
C LEU A 216 -0.31 -9.88 -8.85
N SER A 217 -1.16 -10.91 -8.82
CA SER A 217 -1.09 -11.99 -7.82
C SER A 217 0.29 -12.65 -7.69
N ALA A 218 1.04 -12.77 -8.79
CA ALA A 218 2.40 -13.33 -8.80
C ALA A 218 3.45 -12.40 -8.15
N GLU A 219 3.23 -11.09 -8.15
CA GLU A 219 4.11 -10.06 -7.58
C GLU A 219 3.55 -9.46 -6.29
N ALA A 220 2.42 -9.96 -5.79
CA ALA A 220 1.66 -9.33 -4.71
C ALA A 220 2.53 -9.12 -3.45
N ASP A 221 3.20 -10.19 -2.98
CA ASP A 221 4.04 -10.12 -1.79
C ASP A 221 5.23 -9.16 -1.97
N ASP A 222 5.81 -9.09 -3.17
CA ASP A 222 6.95 -8.24 -3.46
C ASP A 222 6.57 -6.76 -3.45
N ILE A 223 5.41 -6.42 -4.03
CA ILE A 223 4.88 -5.05 -4.03
C ILE A 223 4.53 -4.62 -2.61
N LEU A 224 3.82 -5.47 -1.88
CA LEU A 224 3.42 -5.15 -0.51
C LEU A 224 4.63 -5.03 0.43
N SER A 225 5.63 -5.90 0.26
CA SER A 225 6.89 -5.83 1.03
C SER A 225 7.71 -4.59 0.66
N ASP A 226 7.83 -4.21 -0.61
CA ASP A 226 8.56 -2.98 -1.01
C ASP A 226 7.96 -1.73 -0.34
N PHE A 227 6.63 -1.66 -0.23
CA PHE A 227 5.96 -0.58 0.49
C PHE A 227 6.19 -0.64 2.00
N ALA A 228 6.01 -1.82 2.61
CA ALA A 228 6.26 -2.02 4.04
C ALA A 228 7.69 -1.62 4.44
N GLU A 229 8.68 -1.93 3.59
CA GLU A 229 10.09 -1.67 3.83
C GLU A 229 10.52 -0.23 3.52
N THR A 230 9.87 0.44 2.54
CA THR A 230 10.31 1.78 2.09
C THR A 230 9.57 2.92 2.79
N VAL A 231 8.36 2.69 3.30
CA VAL A 231 7.57 3.75 3.96
C VAL A 231 8.12 4.10 5.35
N VAL A 232 8.84 3.19 5.99
CA VAL A 232 9.54 3.38 7.26
C VAL A 232 10.87 4.12 7.13
#